data_AF-A0A9X2U0N4-F1
#
_entry.id   AF-A0A9X2U0N4-F1
#
_cell.length_a   1.000
_cell.length_b   1.000
_cell.length_c   1.000
_cell.angle_alpha   90.00
_cell.angle_beta   90.00
_cell.angle_gamma   90.00
#
_symmetry.space_group_name_H-M   'P 1'
#
loop_
_entity.id
_entity.type
_entity.pdbx_description
1 polymer ?
#
loop_
_entity_poly.entity_id
_entity_poly.type
_entity_poly.pdbx_seq_one_letter_code
_entity_poly.pdbx_strand_id
1 'polypeptide(L)'
;MNHARTIAMATTLLADGRVEDVAAMVEPLLDPVTAPAASTGQILLRGLLARVEVTHRDRSGRALELLPTAEAVSDSCTCVRADVALWRGWAHVRRSESVNEATRGLHLLKEGRELFASICDPVGRCWALLGQATAYSALDEHGLRHRVLDDASGLLDRLQDAQAEQWLQQLRRRAPSASSGHDEPPSGPPADPTTTVDGFVAESREMQAVAATIRKIQPSRSPVLITGESGAGKRLVARTIHATSPRADGPLEHVSCAPTQAGASLEAQLFGAQTDDSSHTGAVQAADGGTLVLEDVDALPPPLQSSLLDLLNGAAPPATEAADDASLDVRVLATTTADLDARVEEGRFRPALRNRLRVISLHVPPLRERRPDIPLLARHFLNRMRPEGSALVSITQPAMEALLRYNWPGNVRQLRNEIERALVHVQSEPAPTITLDMLLDAIVENARERTSPDTSPDASDAILEPDQTLNDVLSRTEKSVIERVLQACDGQVTASADVLGLTRQGLYKKMKRLGIDASAFQPTSEPTPAS
;
A
#
# COMPACT_ATOMS: atom_id res chain seq x y z
N MET A 1 26.10 13.33 -1.76
CA MET A 1 25.83 13.25 -0.31
C MET A 1 24.61 12.38 -0.09
N ASN A 2 24.55 11.60 1.00
CA ASN A 2 23.45 10.67 1.24
C ASN A 2 22.23 11.43 1.80
N HIS A 3 21.41 12.01 0.92
CA HIS A 3 20.20 12.76 1.31
C HIS A 3 19.27 11.96 2.23
N ALA A 4 19.23 10.63 2.12
CA ALA A 4 18.38 9.79 2.97
C ALA A 4 18.77 9.86 4.45
N ARG A 5 20.08 9.89 4.76
CA ARG A 5 20.56 10.02 6.15
C ARG A 5 20.21 11.38 6.74
N THR A 6 20.34 12.44 5.95
CA THR A 6 20.01 13.81 6.37
C THR A 6 18.50 13.98 6.58
N ILE A 7 17.67 13.42 5.68
CA ILE A 7 16.21 13.44 5.80
C ILE A 7 15.77 12.71 7.07
N ALA A 8 16.31 11.50 7.33
CA ALA A 8 15.98 10.74 8.54
C ALA A 8 16.32 11.52 9.82
N MET A 9 17.53 12.09 9.88
CA MET A 9 17.98 12.88 11.04
C MET A 9 17.16 14.16 11.22
N ALA A 10 16.82 14.85 10.13
CA ALA A 10 15.98 16.05 10.16
C ALA A 10 14.57 15.75 10.68
N THR A 11 13.97 14.66 10.23
CA THR A 11 12.64 14.23 10.67
C THR A 11 12.61 13.93 12.17
N THR A 12 13.64 13.27 12.71
CA THR A 12 13.77 13.04 14.16
C THR A 12 13.89 14.37 14.92
N LEU A 13 14.77 15.26 14.48
CA LEU A 13 14.95 16.57 15.13
C LEU A 13 13.67 17.41 15.11
N LEU A 14 12.88 17.35 14.04
CA LEU A 14 11.58 18.01 13.96
C LEU A 14 10.56 17.42 14.94
N ALA A 15 10.52 16.10 15.07
CA ALA A 15 9.66 15.42 16.04
C ALA A 15 10.01 15.80 17.49
N ASP A 16 11.31 16.00 17.77
CA ASP A 16 11.84 16.49 19.05
C ASP A 16 11.65 18.01 19.26
N GLY A 17 11.08 18.73 18.29
CA GLY A 17 10.88 20.18 18.36
C GLY A 17 12.14 21.02 18.13
N ARG A 18 13.24 20.42 17.65
CA ARG A 18 14.53 21.08 17.35
C ARG A 18 14.53 21.71 15.94
N VAL A 19 13.59 22.62 15.72
CA VAL A 19 13.26 23.16 14.39
C VAL A 19 14.40 23.97 13.76
N GLU A 20 15.10 24.79 14.54
CA GLU A 20 16.20 25.62 14.01
C GLU A 20 17.46 24.81 13.65
N ASP A 21 17.70 23.70 14.35
CA ASP A 21 18.79 22.77 14.01
C ASP A 21 18.56 22.12 12.63
N VAL A 22 17.29 21.86 12.30
CA VAL A 22 16.88 21.31 11.00
C VAL A 22 17.12 22.33 9.89
N ALA A 23 16.72 23.59 10.09
CA ALA A 23 16.97 24.65 9.11
C ALA A 23 18.47 24.85 8.86
N ALA A 24 19.28 24.93 9.93
CA ALA A 24 20.73 25.07 9.83
C ALA A 24 21.40 23.88 9.12
N MET A 25 20.86 22.66 9.30
CA MET A 25 21.36 21.47 8.64
C MET A 25 20.94 21.36 7.16
N VAL A 26 19.71 21.75 6.84
CA VAL A 26 19.10 21.52 5.52
C VAL A 26 19.39 22.66 4.55
N GLU A 27 19.33 23.93 4.99
CA GLU A 27 19.52 25.10 4.10
C GLU A 27 20.82 25.07 3.27
N PRO A 28 22.00 24.68 3.82
CA PRO A 28 23.24 24.63 3.05
C PRO A 28 23.30 23.52 2.00
N LEU A 29 22.41 22.54 2.08
CA LEU A 29 22.38 21.35 1.20
C LEU A 29 21.44 21.53 0.00
N LEU A 30 20.67 22.62 -0.02
CA LEU A 30 19.70 22.89 -1.09
C LEU A 30 20.40 23.51 -2.29
N ASP A 31 20.24 22.88 -3.45
CA ASP A 31 20.66 23.45 -4.71
C ASP A 31 19.80 24.70 -5.04
N PRO A 32 20.36 25.73 -5.71
CA PRO A 32 19.58 26.88 -6.17
C PRO A 32 18.38 26.42 -7.02
N VAL A 33 17.25 27.12 -6.87
CA VAL A 33 15.95 26.70 -7.40
C VAL A 33 15.98 26.61 -8.93
N THR A 34 16.07 25.40 -9.47
CA THR A 34 15.73 25.08 -10.86
C THR A 34 14.71 23.94 -10.89
N ALA A 35 13.53 24.21 -11.46
CA ALA A 35 12.49 23.21 -11.77
C ALA A 35 12.98 22.19 -12.83
N PRO A 36 12.18 21.17 -13.18
CA PRO A 36 11.68 20.06 -12.38
C PRO A 36 12.75 18.95 -12.20
N ALA A 37 14.02 19.22 -12.51
CA ALA A 37 15.12 18.24 -12.50
C ALA A 37 15.70 17.92 -11.11
N ALA A 38 15.05 18.35 -10.03
CA ALA A 38 15.53 18.11 -8.68
C ALA A 38 15.32 16.64 -8.30
N SER A 39 16.39 15.97 -7.85
CA SER A 39 16.29 14.60 -7.33
C SER A 39 15.25 14.47 -6.21
N THR A 40 14.64 13.29 -6.06
CA THR A 40 13.71 12.94 -4.96
C THR A 40 14.19 13.44 -3.59
N GLY A 41 15.48 13.27 -3.30
CA GLY A 41 16.08 13.73 -2.04
C GLY A 41 16.07 15.25 -1.88
N GLN A 42 16.35 16.01 -2.94
CA GLN A 42 16.28 17.47 -2.93
C GLN A 42 14.84 17.96 -2.67
N ILE A 43 13.83 17.32 -3.27
CA ILE A 43 12.44 17.71 -3.07
C ILE A 43 12.00 17.47 -1.62
N LEU A 44 12.35 16.32 -1.04
CA LEU A 44 12.03 16.00 0.37
C LEU A 44 12.78 16.90 1.36
N LEU A 45 14.04 17.28 1.09
CA LEU A 45 14.75 18.27 1.90
C LEU A 45 14.06 19.64 1.86
N ARG A 46 13.57 20.06 0.68
CA ARG A 46 12.75 21.29 0.56
C ARG A 46 11.41 21.17 1.31
N GLY A 47 10.81 19.98 1.34
CA GLY A 47 9.66 19.64 2.18
C GLY A 47 9.90 19.87 3.67
N LEU A 48 11.01 19.35 4.20
CA LEU A 48 11.40 19.55 5.59
C LEU A 48 11.62 21.03 5.93
N LEU A 49 12.27 21.79 5.04
CA LEU A 49 12.43 23.23 5.23
C LEU A 49 11.09 23.97 5.12
N ALA A 50 10.21 23.57 4.20
CA ALA A 50 8.88 24.15 4.08
C ALA A 50 8.02 23.91 5.33
N ARG A 51 8.14 22.74 5.98
CA ARG A 51 7.55 22.51 7.32
C ARG A 51 8.01 23.58 8.30
N VAL A 52 9.34 23.77 8.45
CA VAL A 52 9.92 24.79 9.34
C VAL A 52 9.33 26.17 9.04
N GLU A 53 9.31 26.57 7.77
CA GLU A 53 8.84 27.88 7.34
C GLU A 53 7.35 28.10 7.66
N VAL A 54 6.50 27.08 7.49
CA VAL A 54 5.05 27.21 7.74
C VAL A 54 4.70 27.10 9.23
N THR A 55 5.30 26.15 9.95
CA THR A 55 4.90 25.84 11.33
C THR A 55 5.61 26.71 12.37
N HIS A 56 6.83 27.17 12.10
CA HIS A 56 7.63 27.89 13.09
C HIS A 56 7.91 29.34 12.71
N ARG A 57 8.32 29.59 11.47
CA ARG A 57 8.72 30.95 11.03
C ARG A 57 7.57 31.80 10.49
N ASP A 58 6.40 31.20 10.26
CA ASP A 58 5.21 31.84 9.67
C ASP A 58 5.47 32.50 8.30
N ARG A 59 6.31 31.89 7.47
CA ARG A 59 6.69 32.39 6.14
C ARG A 59 6.14 31.48 5.05
N SER A 60 4.81 31.40 4.97
CA SER A 60 4.13 30.55 3.99
C SER A 60 4.41 30.90 2.53
N GLY A 61 4.78 32.15 2.22
CA GLY A 61 5.26 32.54 0.88
C GLY A 61 6.55 31.82 0.48
N ARG A 62 7.54 31.79 1.38
CA ARG A 62 8.82 31.09 1.19
C ARG A 62 8.62 29.58 1.04
N ALA A 63 7.69 28.99 1.79
CA ALA A 63 7.35 27.57 1.63
C ALA A 63 6.82 27.23 0.22
N LEU A 64 6.04 28.13 -0.39
CA LEU A 64 5.55 27.93 -1.76
C LEU A 64 6.63 28.12 -2.84
N GLU A 65 7.65 28.95 -2.56
CA GLU A 65 8.83 29.11 -3.42
C GLU A 65 9.77 27.89 -3.35
N LEU A 66 9.87 27.25 -2.18
CA LEU A 66 10.67 26.05 -1.99
C LEU A 66 10.06 24.81 -2.67
N LEU A 67 8.73 24.73 -2.76
CA LEU A 67 8.05 23.50 -3.19
C LEU A 67 7.61 23.58 -4.67
N PRO A 68 7.87 22.52 -5.48
CA PRO A 68 7.34 22.45 -6.83
C PRO A 68 5.80 22.41 -6.84
N THR A 69 5.18 22.71 -7.98
CA THR A 69 3.72 22.56 -8.13
C THR A 69 3.33 21.08 -8.15
N ALA A 70 2.07 20.77 -7.83
CA ALA A 70 1.56 19.40 -7.87
C ALA A 70 1.70 18.77 -9.26
N GLU A 71 1.50 19.56 -10.32
CA GLU A 71 1.72 19.14 -11.72
C GLU A 71 3.19 18.77 -12.00
N ALA A 72 4.14 19.52 -11.45
CA ALA A 72 5.56 19.27 -11.68
C ALA A 72 6.08 17.99 -10.98
N VAL A 73 5.32 17.43 -10.04
CA VAL A 73 5.66 16.19 -9.33
C VAL A 73 4.70 15.05 -9.64
N SER A 74 3.85 15.16 -10.67
CA SER A 74 2.88 14.11 -11.05
C SER A 74 3.55 12.74 -11.25
N ASP A 75 4.75 12.75 -11.83
CA ASP A 75 5.52 11.56 -12.20
C ASP A 75 6.50 11.11 -11.10
N SER A 76 6.51 11.80 -9.95
CA SER A 76 7.34 11.47 -8.79
C SER A 76 6.70 10.39 -7.91
N CYS A 77 7.49 9.79 -7.00
CA CYS A 77 6.97 8.82 -6.03
C CYS A 77 5.82 9.39 -5.19
N THR A 78 4.93 8.51 -4.75
CA THR A 78 3.81 8.85 -3.85
C THR A 78 4.28 9.61 -2.60
N CYS A 79 5.45 9.26 -2.07
CA CYS A 79 6.11 9.97 -0.97
C CYS A 79 6.30 11.48 -1.24
N VAL A 80 6.90 11.81 -2.38
CA VAL A 80 7.18 13.19 -2.78
C VAL A 80 5.88 13.94 -3.04
N ARG A 81 4.94 13.30 -3.74
CA ARG A 81 3.63 13.90 -4.04
C ARG A 81 2.87 14.22 -2.75
N ALA A 82 2.86 13.30 -1.78
CA ALA A 82 2.21 13.48 -0.49
C ALA A 82 2.81 14.64 0.30
N ASP A 83 4.15 14.71 0.39
CA ASP A 83 4.86 15.74 1.15
C ASP A 83 4.69 17.13 0.52
N VAL A 84 4.77 17.23 -0.81
CA VAL A 84 4.51 18.47 -1.55
C VAL A 84 3.06 18.92 -1.37
N ALA A 85 2.09 18.02 -1.49
CA ALA A 85 0.67 18.33 -1.29
C ALA A 85 0.41 18.84 0.14
N LEU A 86 0.99 18.18 1.14
CA LEU A 86 0.87 18.57 2.54
C LEU A 86 1.38 19.99 2.81
N TRP A 87 2.65 20.26 2.52
CA TRP A 87 3.28 21.52 2.93
C TRP A 87 2.84 22.70 2.07
N ARG A 88 2.46 22.48 0.80
CA ARG A 88 1.77 23.50 0.00
C ARG A 88 0.37 23.77 0.52
N GLY A 89 -0.36 22.73 0.90
CA GLY A 89 -1.69 22.85 1.49
C GLY A 89 -1.63 23.69 2.77
N TRP A 90 -0.72 23.36 3.68
CA TRP A 90 -0.41 24.15 4.88
C TRP A 90 -0.05 25.60 4.56
N ALA A 91 0.80 25.83 3.56
CA ALA A 91 1.16 27.19 3.16
C ALA A 91 -0.04 28.00 2.66
N HIS A 92 -0.95 27.41 1.88
CA HIS A 92 -2.18 28.07 1.44
C HIS A 92 -3.14 28.37 2.59
N VAL A 93 -3.34 27.41 3.50
CA VAL A 93 -4.20 27.62 4.68
C VAL A 93 -3.66 28.72 5.58
N ARG A 94 -2.35 28.76 5.80
CA ARG A 94 -1.70 29.75 6.68
C ARG A 94 -1.65 31.15 6.08
N ARG A 95 -1.72 31.27 4.74
CA ARG A 95 -1.87 32.54 4.03
C ARG A 95 -3.30 33.03 3.94
N SER A 96 -4.30 32.22 4.32
CA SER A 96 -5.71 32.47 3.96
C SER A 96 -6.20 33.85 4.39
N GLU A 97 -6.07 34.81 3.47
CA GLU A 97 -6.73 36.12 3.49
C GLU A 97 -8.09 36.02 2.76
N SER A 98 -8.35 34.89 2.09
CA SER A 98 -9.56 34.62 1.32
C SER A 98 -10.04 33.15 1.44
N VAL A 99 -11.34 32.95 1.28
CA VAL A 99 -12.00 31.63 1.25
C VAL A 99 -11.38 30.73 0.18
N ASN A 100 -11.03 31.27 -0.99
CA ASN A 100 -10.46 30.50 -2.11
C ASN A 100 -9.11 29.86 -1.76
N GLU A 101 -8.26 30.57 -1.00
CA GLU A 101 -6.97 30.02 -0.56
C GLU A 101 -7.15 28.91 0.47
N ALA A 102 -8.10 29.08 1.40
CA ALA A 102 -8.46 28.06 2.38
C ALA A 102 -9.02 26.80 1.68
N THR A 103 -9.90 26.94 0.68
CA THR A 103 -10.43 25.81 -0.11
C THR A 103 -9.33 25.10 -0.91
N ARG A 104 -8.42 25.86 -1.55
CA ARG A 104 -7.28 25.30 -2.27
C ARG A 104 -6.35 24.53 -1.35
N GLY A 105 -6.07 25.09 -0.17
CA GLY A 105 -5.30 24.45 0.87
C GLY A 105 -5.96 23.16 1.36
N LEU A 106 -7.28 23.19 1.60
CA LEU A 106 -8.06 22.03 2.02
C LEU A 106 -8.02 20.90 0.99
N HIS A 107 -8.14 21.22 -0.31
CA HIS A 107 -8.03 20.23 -1.38
C HIS A 107 -6.66 19.53 -1.35
N LEU A 108 -5.57 20.30 -1.29
CA LEU A 108 -4.20 19.75 -1.23
C LEU A 108 -3.95 18.94 0.04
N LEU A 109 -4.50 19.35 1.18
CA LEU A 109 -4.41 18.60 2.43
C LEU A 109 -5.23 17.32 2.41
N LYS A 110 -6.38 17.30 1.71
CA LYS A 110 -7.17 16.08 1.49
C LYS A 110 -6.41 15.10 0.60
N GLU A 111 -5.88 15.59 -0.52
CA GLU A 111 -5.03 14.81 -1.43
C GLU A 111 -3.80 14.24 -0.69
N GLY A 112 -3.08 15.08 0.06
CA GLY A 112 -1.94 14.66 0.87
C GLY A 112 -2.32 13.60 1.91
N ARG A 113 -3.47 13.74 2.58
CA ARG A 113 -3.97 12.73 3.53
C ARG A 113 -4.25 11.39 2.86
N GLU A 114 -4.87 11.39 1.68
CA GLU A 114 -5.15 10.18 0.90
C GLU A 114 -3.85 9.50 0.42
N LEU A 115 -2.88 10.30 -0.05
CA LEU A 115 -1.57 9.79 -0.45
C LEU A 115 -0.80 9.22 0.76
N PHE A 116 -0.79 9.90 1.91
CA PHE A 116 -0.18 9.37 3.14
C PHE A 116 -0.89 8.13 3.68
N ALA A 117 -2.22 8.02 3.51
CA ALA A 117 -2.96 6.80 3.81
C ALA A 117 -2.51 5.65 2.92
N SER A 118 -2.32 5.90 1.61
CA SER A 118 -1.85 4.88 0.67
C SER A 118 -0.46 4.33 1.03
N ILE A 119 0.45 5.16 1.57
CA ILE A 119 1.80 4.74 1.99
C ILE A 119 1.93 4.41 3.49
N CYS A 120 0.79 4.30 4.20
CA CYS A 120 0.72 3.99 5.63
C CYS A 120 1.63 4.88 6.50
N ASP A 121 1.62 6.18 6.24
CA ASP A 121 2.35 7.18 7.02
C ASP A 121 1.43 7.90 8.01
N PRO A 122 1.37 7.45 9.28
CA PRO A 122 0.50 8.07 10.29
C PRO A 122 0.93 9.50 10.66
N VAL A 123 2.22 9.84 10.55
CA VAL A 123 2.74 11.18 10.87
C VAL A 123 2.26 12.16 9.80
N GLY A 124 2.46 11.82 8.52
CA GLY A 124 1.96 12.64 7.40
C GLY A 124 0.44 12.81 7.43
N ARG A 125 -0.31 11.74 7.75
CA ARG A 125 -1.77 11.80 7.94
C ARG A 125 -2.18 12.74 9.08
N CYS A 126 -1.49 12.67 10.22
CA CYS A 126 -1.76 13.53 11.36
C CYS A 126 -1.53 15.01 10.98
N TRP A 127 -0.40 15.33 10.37
CA TRP A 127 -0.12 16.69 9.90
C TRP A 127 -1.12 17.18 8.86
N ALA A 128 -1.61 16.30 7.97
CA ALA A 128 -2.66 16.65 7.03
C ALA A 128 -3.98 17.00 7.74
N LEU A 129 -4.39 16.20 8.74
CA LEU A 129 -5.60 16.46 9.54
C LEU A 129 -5.50 17.76 10.35
N LEU A 130 -4.35 18.03 10.96
CA LEU A 130 -4.10 19.30 11.65
C LEU A 130 -4.17 20.51 10.70
N GLY A 131 -3.70 20.33 9.47
CA GLY A 131 -3.83 21.34 8.42
C GLY A 131 -5.29 21.55 8.03
N GLN A 132 -6.07 20.47 7.86
CA GLN A 132 -7.50 20.54 7.55
C GLN A 132 -8.28 21.22 8.68
N ALA A 133 -7.96 20.92 9.94
CA ALA A 133 -8.56 21.59 11.10
C ALA A 133 -8.31 23.11 11.08
N THR A 134 -7.11 23.51 10.64
CA THR A 134 -6.75 24.92 10.45
C THR A 134 -7.55 25.53 9.30
N ALA A 135 -7.73 24.82 8.19
CA ALA A 135 -8.55 25.26 7.06
C ALA A 135 -10.03 25.40 7.43
N TYR A 136 -10.61 24.41 8.12
CA TYR A 136 -11.99 24.48 8.61
C TYR A 136 -12.19 25.60 9.62
N SER A 137 -11.16 25.94 10.41
CA SER A 137 -11.21 27.11 11.28
C SER A 137 -11.28 28.43 10.49
N ALA A 138 -10.60 28.52 9.35
CA ALA A 138 -10.64 29.69 8.49
C ALA A 138 -11.95 29.78 7.66
N LEU A 139 -12.67 28.66 7.53
CA LEU A 139 -13.95 28.55 6.82
C LEU A 139 -15.16 28.57 7.77
N ASP A 140 -14.96 28.79 9.07
CA ASP A 140 -16.00 28.74 10.12
C ASP A 140 -16.76 27.39 10.22
N GLU A 141 -16.17 26.30 9.73
CA GLU A 141 -16.73 24.93 9.75
C GLU A 141 -16.35 24.16 11.02
N HIS A 142 -16.87 24.60 12.17
CA HIS A 142 -16.46 24.09 13.48
C HIS A 142 -16.78 22.60 13.72
N GLY A 143 -17.87 22.07 13.16
CA GLY A 143 -18.22 20.65 13.29
C GLY A 143 -17.22 19.74 12.60
N LEU A 144 -16.80 20.11 11.38
CA LEU A 144 -15.78 19.37 10.63
C LEU A 144 -14.42 19.48 11.30
N ARG A 145 -14.06 20.68 11.79
CA ARG A 145 -12.84 20.90 12.59
C ARG A 145 -12.76 19.95 13.80
N HIS A 146 -13.85 19.80 14.57
CA HIS A 146 -13.84 18.92 15.75
C HIS A 146 -13.55 17.47 15.36
N ARG A 147 -14.26 16.95 14.33
CA ARG A 147 -14.06 15.59 13.83
C ARG A 147 -12.62 15.33 13.40
N VAL A 148 -12.02 16.23 12.60
CA VAL A 148 -10.63 16.02 12.16
C VAL A 148 -9.60 16.18 13.28
N LEU A 149 -9.90 16.97 14.33
CA LEU A 149 -9.05 17.06 15.51
C LEU A 149 -9.13 15.79 16.36
N ASP A 150 -10.28 15.13 16.44
CA ASP A 150 -10.43 13.83 17.11
C ASP A 150 -9.68 12.74 16.34
N ASP A 151 -9.82 12.71 15.01
CA ASP A 151 -9.05 11.80 14.15
C ASP A 151 -7.54 12.02 14.31
N ALA A 152 -7.09 13.29 14.38
CA ALA A 152 -5.68 13.62 14.61
C ALA A 152 -5.22 13.20 16.01
N SER A 153 -6.05 13.38 17.04
CA SER A 153 -5.77 12.94 18.41
C SER A 153 -5.57 11.42 18.47
N GLY A 154 -6.46 10.65 17.85
CA GLY A 154 -6.34 9.18 17.84
C GLY A 154 -5.13 8.65 17.09
N LEU A 155 -4.58 9.43 16.13
CA LEU A 155 -3.28 9.14 15.54
C LEU A 155 -2.12 9.53 16.47
N LEU A 156 -2.19 10.70 17.10
CA LEU A 156 -1.15 11.22 18.00
C LEU A 156 -0.93 10.34 19.23
N ASP A 157 -1.96 9.71 19.77
CA ASP A 157 -1.83 8.77 20.89
C ASP A 157 -0.82 7.63 20.60
N ARG A 158 -0.52 7.36 19.31
CA ARG A 158 0.41 6.32 18.84
C ARG A 158 1.69 6.88 18.22
N LEU A 159 1.89 8.19 18.25
CA LEU A 159 3.02 8.90 17.64
C LEU A 159 3.81 9.66 18.70
N GLN A 160 5.13 9.71 18.55
CA GLN A 160 6.00 10.59 19.33
C GLN A 160 6.37 11.80 18.46
N ASP A 161 5.46 12.76 18.33
CA ASP A 161 5.70 14.04 17.63
C ASP A 161 5.23 15.20 18.52
N ALA A 162 6.16 15.73 19.31
CA ALA A 162 5.88 16.78 20.30
C ALA A 162 5.37 18.07 19.62
N GLN A 163 5.81 18.32 18.39
CA GLN A 163 5.37 19.48 17.63
C GLN A 163 3.90 19.35 17.22
N ALA A 164 3.49 18.18 16.74
CA ALA A 164 2.10 17.90 16.37
C ALA A 164 1.18 17.93 17.60
N GLU A 165 1.61 17.40 18.75
CA GLU A 165 0.88 17.49 20.03
C GLU A 165 0.67 18.95 20.45
N GLN A 166 1.74 19.76 20.41
CA GLN A 166 1.65 21.18 20.74
C GLN A 166 0.66 21.90 19.82
N TRP A 167 0.68 21.56 18.53
CA TRP A 167 -0.22 22.14 17.55
C TRP A 167 -1.68 21.74 17.77
N LEU A 168 -1.94 20.47 18.06
CA LEU A 168 -3.27 19.97 18.42
C LEU A 168 -3.83 20.74 19.64
N GLN A 169 -3.00 20.93 20.68
CA GLN A 169 -3.40 21.68 21.87
C GLN A 169 -3.69 23.16 21.55
N GLN A 170 -2.88 23.80 20.71
CA GLN A 170 -3.15 25.17 20.26
C GLN A 170 -4.46 25.28 19.48
N LEU A 171 -4.72 24.35 18.56
CA LEU A 171 -5.96 24.31 17.80
C LEU A 171 -7.17 24.02 18.68
N ARG A 172 -7.05 23.19 19.71
CA ARG A 172 -8.13 22.99 20.70
C ARG A 172 -8.39 24.24 21.54
N ARG A 173 -7.35 24.99 21.94
CA ARG A 173 -7.47 26.23 22.74
C ARG A 173 -8.03 27.42 21.96
N ARG A 174 -7.82 27.49 20.65
CA ARG A 174 -8.30 28.57 19.77
C ARG A 174 -9.80 28.45 19.39
N ALA A 175 -10.59 27.67 20.11
CA ALA A 175 -12.04 27.66 19.90
C ALA A 175 -12.67 28.84 20.68
N PRO A 176 -13.50 29.70 20.05
CA PRO A 176 -14.28 30.66 20.80
C PRO A 176 -15.29 29.90 21.68
N SER A 177 -15.37 30.29 22.94
CA SER A 177 -16.37 29.78 23.88
C SER A 177 -17.76 30.33 23.56
N ALA A 178 -18.59 29.54 22.87
CA ALA A 178 -20.05 29.68 22.81
C ALA A 178 -20.60 28.40 22.17
N SER A 179 -21.69 27.76 22.57
CA SER A 179 -22.66 27.95 23.65
C SER A 179 -23.40 26.61 23.71
N SER A 180 -23.75 26.17 24.92
CA SER A 180 -24.68 25.07 25.15
C SER A 180 -26.00 25.31 24.42
N GLY A 181 -26.21 24.62 23.31
CA GLY A 181 -27.47 24.52 22.58
C GLY A 181 -27.65 23.07 22.19
N HIS A 182 -28.73 22.46 22.68
CA HIS A 182 -29.13 21.12 22.28
C HIS A 182 -29.40 21.12 20.77
N ASP A 183 -28.68 20.27 20.05
CA ASP A 183 -29.26 19.50 18.95
C ASP A 183 -28.59 18.13 18.99
N GLU A 184 -29.39 17.15 19.35
CA GLU A 184 -29.08 15.73 19.21
C GLU A 184 -28.72 15.48 17.73
N PRO A 185 -27.54 14.92 17.41
CA PRO A 185 -27.21 14.71 16.01
C PRO A 185 -28.17 13.68 15.43
N PRO A 186 -28.76 13.91 14.24
CA PRO A 186 -29.55 12.88 13.58
C PRO A 186 -28.67 11.65 13.34
N SER A 187 -29.22 10.51 13.73
CA SER A 187 -28.77 9.18 13.40
C SER A 187 -28.63 9.03 11.87
N GLY A 188 -27.47 8.53 11.45
CA GLY A 188 -27.20 8.07 10.09
C GLY A 188 -25.99 8.77 9.45
N PRO A 189 -24.91 8.04 9.10
CA PRO A 189 -23.86 8.60 8.26
C PRO A 189 -24.36 8.70 6.81
N PRO A 190 -24.23 9.85 6.12
CA PRO A 190 -24.02 9.82 4.68
C PRO A 190 -22.60 9.32 4.43
N ALA A 191 -22.48 8.15 3.82
CA ALA A 191 -21.21 7.49 3.52
C ALA A 191 -20.26 8.41 2.70
N ASP A 192 -19.15 8.79 3.31
CA ASP A 192 -17.95 9.23 2.58
C ASP A 192 -17.40 8.00 1.82
N PRO A 193 -17.14 8.04 0.51
CA PRO A 193 -16.75 6.87 -0.30
C PRO A 193 -15.32 6.34 -0.03
N THR A 194 -14.72 6.67 1.11
CA THR A 194 -13.39 6.20 1.52
C THR A 194 -13.42 5.61 2.92
N THR A 195 -14.25 4.59 3.14
CA THR A 195 -14.05 3.65 4.25
C THR A 195 -12.76 2.88 3.96
N THR A 196 -11.60 3.44 4.33
CA THR A 196 -10.32 2.73 4.23
C THR A 196 -10.35 1.58 5.23
N VAL A 197 -10.63 0.38 4.77
CA VAL A 197 -10.53 -0.82 5.61
C VAL A 197 -9.07 -1.02 5.98
N ASP A 198 -8.79 -1.00 7.29
CA ASP A 198 -7.45 -1.18 7.83
C ASP A 198 -6.79 -2.45 7.26
N GLY A 199 -5.57 -2.28 6.71
CA GLY A 199 -4.79 -3.34 6.08
C GLY A 199 -5.04 -3.56 4.57
N PHE A 200 -5.95 -2.84 3.92
CA PHE A 200 -6.15 -2.95 2.47
C PHE A 200 -5.10 -2.13 1.70
N VAL A 201 -4.11 -2.81 1.11
CA VAL A 201 -3.02 -2.21 0.31
C VAL A 201 -3.24 -2.50 -1.17
N ALA A 202 -3.11 -1.47 -2.02
CA ALA A 202 -3.33 -1.55 -3.46
C ALA A 202 -2.41 -0.58 -4.24
N GLU A 203 -1.09 -0.73 -4.12
CA GLU A 203 -0.12 -0.01 -4.93
C GLU A 203 0.05 -0.66 -6.31
N SER A 204 0.06 -2.00 -6.35
CA SER A 204 0.14 -2.79 -7.58
C SER A 204 -1.04 -2.54 -8.52
N ARG A 205 -0.79 -2.59 -9.84
CA ARG A 205 -1.83 -2.41 -10.87
C ARG A 205 -2.95 -3.45 -10.72
N GLU A 206 -2.58 -4.66 -10.35
CA GLU A 206 -3.45 -5.81 -10.13
C GLU A 206 -4.41 -5.54 -8.96
N MET A 207 -3.90 -5.03 -7.83
CA MET A 207 -4.75 -4.66 -6.69
C MET A 207 -5.56 -3.38 -6.94
N GLN A 208 -5.06 -2.44 -7.73
CA GLN A 208 -5.84 -1.28 -8.16
C GLN A 208 -7.05 -1.70 -9.00
N ALA A 209 -6.91 -2.71 -9.86
CA ALA A 209 -8.02 -3.29 -10.62
C ALA A 209 -9.06 -3.95 -9.71
N VAL A 210 -8.60 -4.66 -8.66
CA VAL A 210 -9.48 -5.20 -7.60
C VAL A 210 -10.23 -4.06 -6.91
N ALA A 211 -9.53 -3.01 -6.46
CA ALA A 211 -10.14 -1.85 -5.80
C ALA A 211 -11.14 -1.11 -6.71
N ALA A 212 -10.85 -1.01 -8.02
CA ALA A 212 -11.77 -0.45 -9.00
C ALA A 212 -13.03 -1.31 -9.17
N THR A 213 -12.88 -2.63 -9.13
CA THR A 213 -14.01 -3.56 -9.20
C THR A 213 -14.89 -3.45 -7.95
N ILE A 214 -14.28 -3.40 -6.75
CA ILE A 214 -14.99 -3.19 -5.48
C ILE A 214 -15.84 -1.91 -5.55
N ARG A 215 -15.27 -0.80 -6.03
CA ARG A 215 -16.00 0.47 -6.21
C ARG A 215 -17.19 0.33 -7.17
N LYS A 216 -17.05 -0.42 -8.27
CA LYS A 216 -18.14 -0.64 -9.22
C LYS A 216 -19.29 -1.47 -8.65
N ILE A 217 -18.99 -2.45 -7.79
CA ILE A 217 -19.98 -3.39 -7.24
C ILE A 217 -20.55 -2.93 -5.89
N GLN A 218 -20.09 -1.78 -5.39
CA GLN A 218 -20.52 -1.18 -4.13
C GLN A 218 -22.05 -1.10 -3.95
N PRO A 219 -22.84 -0.57 -4.92
CA PRO A 219 -24.30 -0.48 -4.77
C PRO A 219 -25.03 -1.80 -5.05
N SER A 220 -24.34 -2.82 -5.57
CA SER A 220 -24.96 -4.09 -5.94
C SER A 220 -25.36 -4.90 -4.71
N ARG A 221 -26.51 -5.58 -4.79
CA ARG A 221 -26.94 -6.59 -3.81
C ARG A 221 -26.62 -8.01 -4.26
N SER A 222 -26.06 -8.19 -5.45
CA SER A 222 -25.78 -9.50 -6.01
C SER A 222 -24.71 -10.26 -5.20
N PRO A 223 -24.77 -11.60 -5.19
CA PRO A 223 -23.71 -12.42 -4.64
C PRO A 223 -22.37 -12.15 -5.33
N VAL A 224 -21.30 -12.18 -4.54
CA VAL A 224 -19.93 -12.00 -5.05
C VAL A 224 -19.11 -13.23 -4.71
N LEU A 225 -18.52 -13.85 -5.73
CA LEU A 225 -17.52 -14.91 -5.59
C LEU A 225 -16.12 -14.31 -5.63
N ILE A 226 -15.38 -14.47 -4.54
CA ILE A 226 -14.01 -14.00 -4.36
C ILE A 226 -13.07 -15.19 -4.50
N THR A 227 -12.29 -15.23 -5.57
CA THR A 227 -11.32 -16.31 -5.83
C THR A 227 -9.90 -15.86 -5.53
N GLY A 228 -9.01 -16.80 -5.26
CA GLY A 228 -7.59 -16.53 -5.03
C GLY A 228 -6.95 -17.52 -4.09
N GLU A 229 -5.63 -17.50 -4.02
CA GLU A 229 -4.86 -18.44 -3.20
C GLU A 229 -5.10 -18.27 -1.69
N SER A 230 -4.70 -19.29 -0.93
CA SER A 230 -4.74 -19.23 0.53
C SER A 230 -3.82 -18.10 1.04
N GLY A 231 -4.30 -17.32 2.01
CA GLY A 231 -3.55 -16.20 2.57
C GLY A 231 -3.44 -14.95 1.68
N ALA A 232 -4.10 -14.89 0.52
CA ALA A 232 -4.07 -13.71 -0.37
C ALA A 232 -4.93 -12.52 0.13
N GLY A 233 -5.69 -12.67 1.22
CA GLY A 233 -6.50 -11.58 1.78
C GLY A 233 -7.95 -11.54 1.28
N LYS A 234 -8.50 -12.65 0.81
CA LYS A 234 -9.92 -12.76 0.38
C LYS A 234 -10.92 -12.28 1.44
N ARG A 235 -10.69 -12.63 2.72
CA ARG A 235 -11.50 -12.15 3.85
C ARG A 235 -11.48 -10.63 3.99
N LEU A 236 -10.31 -10.01 3.80
CA LEU A 236 -10.18 -8.56 3.85
C LEU A 236 -10.94 -7.88 2.70
N VAL A 237 -10.88 -8.47 1.50
CA VAL A 237 -11.67 -8.02 0.35
C VAL A 237 -13.17 -8.11 0.64
N ALA A 238 -13.64 -9.22 1.21
CA ALA A 238 -15.05 -9.36 1.61
C ALA A 238 -15.49 -8.28 2.61
N ARG A 239 -14.68 -8.05 3.66
CA ARG A 239 -14.91 -6.96 4.63
C ARG A 239 -14.92 -5.58 3.95
N THR A 240 -14.06 -5.36 2.96
CA THR A 240 -14.00 -4.10 2.21
C THR A 240 -15.24 -3.89 1.35
N ILE A 241 -15.74 -4.95 0.70
CA ILE A 241 -17.00 -4.88 -0.05
C ILE A 241 -18.16 -4.54 0.87
N HIS A 242 -18.26 -5.17 2.04
CA HIS A 242 -19.31 -4.87 3.01
C HIS A 242 -19.21 -3.43 3.54
N ALA A 243 -18.04 -3.02 4.03
CA ALA A 243 -17.80 -1.71 4.65
C ALA A 243 -17.95 -0.52 3.69
N THR A 244 -17.93 -0.76 2.38
CA THR A 244 -18.20 0.27 1.37
C THR A 244 -19.63 0.19 0.84
N SER A 245 -20.38 -0.88 1.08
CA SER A 245 -21.73 -1.06 0.55
C SER A 245 -22.79 -0.24 1.32
N PRO A 246 -24.01 -0.09 0.76
CA PRO A 246 -25.16 0.47 1.50
C PRO A 246 -25.56 -0.30 2.77
N ARG A 247 -24.98 -1.47 3.02
CA ARG A 247 -25.22 -2.31 4.21
C ARG A 247 -24.08 -2.25 5.22
N ALA A 248 -23.18 -1.27 5.12
CA ALA A 248 -22.03 -1.13 6.01
C ALA A 248 -22.41 -1.00 7.50
N ASP A 249 -23.61 -0.49 7.80
CA ASP A 249 -24.14 -0.38 9.17
C ASP A 249 -24.85 -1.67 9.64
N GLY A 250 -25.05 -2.65 8.75
CA GLY A 250 -25.69 -3.93 9.05
C GLY A 250 -24.69 -4.99 9.56
N PRO A 251 -25.18 -6.15 10.04
CA PRO A 251 -24.31 -7.21 10.54
C PRO A 251 -23.41 -7.79 9.44
N LEU A 252 -22.20 -8.19 9.84
CA LEU A 252 -21.25 -8.90 8.99
C LEU A 252 -20.88 -10.23 9.63
N GLU A 253 -21.56 -11.29 9.19
CA GLU A 253 -21.35 -12.64 9.73
C GLU A 253 -20.36 -13.42 8.88
N HIS A 254 -19.50 -14.19 9.53
CA HIS A 254 -18.46 -15.00 8.89
C HIS A 254 -18.62 -16.47 9.25
N VAL A 255 -18.70 -17.34 8.24
CA VAL A 255 -18.75 -18.79 8.42
C VAL A 255 -17.68 -19.46 7.57
N SER A 256 -16.83 -20.27 8.22
CA SER A 256 -15.87 -21.13 7.53
C SER A 256 -16.53 -22.46 7.17
N CYS A 257 -16.61 -22.76 5.87
CA CYS A 257 -17.16 -24.02 5.38
C CYS A 257 -16.16 -25.19 5.51
N ALA A 258 -14.87 -24.90 5.74
CA ALA A 258 -13.88 -25.93 6.02
C ALA A 258 -14.16 -26.61 7.37
N PRO A 259 -14.05 -27.95 7.46
CA PRO A 259 -14.34 -28.69 8.68
C PRO A 259 -13.39 -28.30 9.81
N THR A 260 -13.92 -27.77 10.91
CA THR A 260 -13.20 -27.58 12.16
C THR A 260 -13.23 -28.87 12.98
N GLN A 261 -12.09 -29.30 13.52
CA GLN A 261 -11.95 -30.57 14.27
C GLN A 261 -12.67 -30.57 15.65
N ALA A 262 -13.26 -29.46 16.08
CA ALA A 262 -13.99 -29.34 17.34
C ALA A 262 -15.14 -28.34 17.21
N GLY A 263 -16.40 -28.79 17.27
CA GLY A 263 -17.57 -27.88 17.34
C GLY A 263 -18.89 -28.40 16.77
N ALA A 264 -19.90 -27.53 16.83
CA ALA A 264 -21.24 -27.71 16.25
C ALA A 264 -21.17 -27.94 14.73
N SER A 265 -22.09 -28.75 14.18
CA SER A 265 -22.21 -29.00 12.74
C SER A 265 -22.23 -27.68 11.95
N LEU A 266 -21.59 -27.65 10.78
CA LEU A 266 -21.63 -26.50 9.86
C LEU A 266 -23.09 -26.08 9.54
N GLU A 267 -24.00 -27.05 9.52
CA GLU A 267 -25.44 -26.81 9.38
C GLU A 267 -26.00 -25.94 10.50
N ALA A 268 -25.67 -26.26 11.76
CA ALA A 268 -26.10 -25.51 12.93
C ALA A 268 -25.48 -24.10 12.97
N GLN A 269 -24.25 -23.94 12.49
CA GLN A 269 -23.63 -22.61 12.39
C GLN A 269 -24.29 -21.74 11.32
N LEU A 270 -24.65 -22.31 10.18
CA LEU A 270 -25.28 -21.58 9.07
C LEU A 270 -26.75 -21.27 9.35
N PHE A 271 -27.53 -22.28 9.69
CA PHE A 271 -28.99 -22.21 9.74
C PHE A 271 -29.56 -22.19 11.15
N GLY A 272 -28.72 -22.43 12.17
CA GLY A 272 -29.16 -22.55 13.54
C GLY A 272 -29.47 -23.99 13.90
N ALA A 273 -29.65 -24.24 15.19
CA ALA A 273 -30.10 -25.52 15.71
C ALA A 273 -31.10 -25.28 16.84
N GLN A 274 -32.15 -26.09 16.86
CA GLN A 274 -33.11 -26.12 17.95
C GLN A 274 -32.96 -27.44 18.68
N THR A 275 -32.63 -27.36 19.97
CA THR A 275 -32.70 -28.48 20.90
C THR A 275 -33.82 -28.20 21.90
N ASP A 276 -34.35 -29.25 22.53
CA ASP A 276 -35.48 -29.15 23.47
C ASP A 276 -35.25 -28.15 24.63
N ASP A 277 -33.99 -27.78 24.93
CA ASP A 277 -33.59 -26.86 26.00
C ASP A 277 -33.01 -25.51 25.53
N SER A 278 -32.79 -25.28 24.23
CA SER A 278 -32.25 -23.99 23.73
C SER A 278 -32.41 -23.80 22.22
N SER A 279 -32.67 -22.56 21.78
CA SER A 279 -32.55 -22.17 20.37
C SER A 279 -31.21 -21.47 20.12
N HIS A 280 -30.51 -21.87 19.06
CA HIS A 280 -29.29 -21.23 18.61
C HIS A 280 -29.55 -20.55 17.25
N THR A 281 -29.45 -19.22 17.21
CA THR A 281 -29.62 -18.44 15.98
C THR A 281 -28.49 -18.75 15.00
N GLY A 282 -28.84 -19.10 13.76
CA GLY A 282 -27.87 -19.34 12.69
C GLY A 282 -27.27 -18.06 12.11
N ALA A 283 -26.10 -18.17 11.50
CA ALA A 283 -25.42 -17.05 10.85
C ALA A 283 -26.27 -16.38 9.74
N VAL A 284 -27.11 -17.14 9.04
CA VAL A 284 -28.03 -16.58 8.04
C VAL A 284 -29.02 -15.60 8.69
N GLN A 285 -29.58 -15.96 9.84
CA GLN A 285 -30.52 -15.11 10.57
C GLN A 285 -29.80 -13.94 11.26
N ALA A 286 -28.61 -14.17 11.80
CA ALA A 286 -27.79 -13.11 12.38
C ALA A 286 -27.33 -12.07 11.34
N ALA A 287 -27.20 -12.46 10.07
CA ALA A 287 -26.81 -11.59 8.97
C ALA A 287 -27.97 -10.82 8.32
N ASP A 288 -29.20 -10.88 8.85
CA ASP A 288 -30.37 -10.21 8.29
C ASP A 288 -30.17 -8.68 8.21
N GLY A 289 -30.57 -8.08 7.09
CA GLY A 289 -30.27 -6.68 6.76
C GLY A 289 -28.79 -6.38 6.45
N GLY A 290 -27.91 -7.38 6.57
CA GLY A 290 -26.46 -7.25 6.49
C GLY A 290 -25.83 -8.10 5.39
N THR A 291 -24.67 -8.71 5.69
CA THR A 291 -23.87 -9.52 4.76
C THR A 291 -23.36 -10.79 5.42
N LEU A 292 -23.54 -11.93 4.75
CA LEU A 292 -22.99 -13.23 5.13
C LEU A 292 -21.76 -13.55 4.27
N VAL A 293 -20.62 -13.80 4.93
CA VAL A 293 -19.36 -14.22 4.29
C VAL A 293 -19.17 -15.73 4.49
N LEU A 294 -19.14 -16.46 3.38
CA LEU A 294 -18.86 -17.90 3.35
C LEU A 294 -17.41 -18.12 2.91
N GLU A 295 -16.61 -18.73 3.77
CA GLU A 295 -15.21 -19.02 3.49
C GLU A 295 -14.98 -20.46 3.05
N ASP A 296 -14.15 -20.64 2.02
CA ASP A 296 -13.85 -21.94 1.42
C ASP A 296 -15.12 -22.70 1.01
N VAL A 297 -15.99 -22.03 0.24
CA VAL A 297 -17.30 -22.53 -0.18
C VAL A 297 -17.23 -23.87 -0.95
N ASP A 298 -16.08 -24.17 -1.54
CA ASP A 298 -15.81 -25.45 -2.22
C ASP A 298 -15.73 -26.65 -1.26
N ALA A 299 -15.63 -26.42 0.05
CA ALA A 299 -15.68 -27.44 1.09
C ALA A 299 -17.13 -27.77 1.55
N LEU A 300 -18.15 -27.09 1.03
CA LEU A 300 -19.54 -27.31 1.43
C LEU A 300 -20.01 -28.75 1.13
N PRO A 301 -20.55 -29.46 2.12
CA PRO A 301 -21.22 -30.75 1.90
C PRO A 301 -22.41 -30.62 0.94
N PRO A 302 -22.69 -31.63 0.09
CA PRO A 302 -23.81 -31.63 -0.85
C PRO A 302 -25.20 -31.24 -0.29
N PRO A 303 -25.62 -31.67 0.92
CA PRO A 303 -26.91 -31.25 1.47
C PRO A 303 -26.96 -29.74 1.68
N LEU A 304 -25.91 -29.15 2.26
CA LEU A 304 -25.82 -27.71 2.53
C LEU A 304 -25.73 -26.86 1.26
N GLN A 305 -25.22 -27.42 0.16
CA GLN A 305 -25.26 -26.75 -1.14
C GLN A 305 -26.70 -26.53 -1.65
N SER A 306 -27.64 -27.42 -1.29
CA SER A 306 -29.06 -27.26 -1.64
C SER A 306 -29.69 -26.14 -0.82
N SER A 307 -29.51 -26.18 0.50
CA SER A 307 -30.06 -25.17 1.41
C SER A 307 -29.53 -23.76 1.11
N LEU A 308 -28.24 -23.64 0.75
CA LEU A 308 -27.68 -22.35 0.33
C LEU A 308 -28.23 -21.89 -1.02
N LEU A 309 -28.47 -22.80 -1.96
CA LEU A 309 -29.10 -22.46 -3.24
C LEU A 309 -30.53 -21.94 -3.03
N ASP A 310 -31.28 -22.58 -2.13
CA ASP A 310 -32.64 -22.16 -1.78
C ASP A 310 -32.65 -20.77 -1.14
N LEU A 311 -31.72 -20.49 -0.21
CA LEU A 311 -31.51 -19.16 0.37
C LEU A 311 -31.21 -18.11 -0.73
N LEU A 312 -30.31 -18.41 -1.66
CA LEU A 312 -29.97 -17.49 -2.77
C LEU A 312 -31.12 -17.28 -3.77
N ASN A 313 -32.11 -18.18 -3.79
CA ASN A 313 -33.32 -18.04 -4.59
C ASN A 313 -34.45 -17.32 -3.84
N GLY A 314 -34.26 -16.97 -2.57
CA GLY A 314 -35.24 -16.27 -1.73
C GLY A 314 -36.19 -17.19 -0.95
N ALA A 315 -35.86 -18.48 -0.80
CA ALA A 315 -36.61 -19.39 0.07
C ALA A 315 -36.21 -19.20 1.55
N ALA A 316 -37.12 -19.53 2.46
CA ALA A 316 -36.86 -19.52 3.90
C ALA A 316 -35.84 -20.62 4.28
N PRO A 317 -34.92 -20.35 5.23
CA PRO A 317 -33.98 -21.35 5.70
C PRO A 317 -34.68 -22.48 6.48
N PRO A 318 -34.11 -23.70 6.51
CA PRO A 318 -34.78 -24.92 6.97
C PRO A 318 -35.09 -25.01 8.48
N ALA A 319 -34.56 -24.11 9.32
CA ALA A 319 -34.70 -24.18 10.79
C ALA A 319 -35.61 -23.08 11.38
N THR A 320 -36.45 -22.42 10.57
CA THR A 320 -37.34 -21.34 11.04
C THR A 320 -38.78 -21.84 11.17
N GLU A 321 -39.14 -22.47 12.31
CA GLU A 321 -40.55 -22.80 12.62
C GLU A 321 -41.32 -21.63 13.29
N ALA A 322 -40.66 -20.51 13.62
CA ALA A 322 -41.27 -19.44 14.41
C ALA A 322 -41.75 -18.20 13.62
N ALA A 323 -41.67 -18.20 12.29
CA ALA A 323 -42.30 -17.15 11.50
C ALA A 323 -42.68 -17.68 10.12
N ASP A 324 -43.97 -17.94 9.93
CA ASP A 324 -44.58 -17.83 8.61
C ASP A 324 -44.08 -16.52 7.94
N ASP A 325 -43.58 -16.62 6.71
CA ASP A 325 -43.38 -15.51 5.77
C ASP A 325 -42.29 -14.44 6.01
N ALA A 326 -41.37 -14.57 6.96
CA ALA A 326 -40.26 -13.60 7.07
C ALA A 326 -39.16 -13.83 6.01
N SER A 327 -39.22 -13.13 4.88
CA SER A 327 -38.13 -13.10 3.90
C SER A 327 -36.89 -12.44 4.51
N LEU A 328 -35.81 -13.19 4.74
CA LEU A 328 -34.53 -12.63 5.20
C LEU A 328 -33.83 -11.90 4.05
N ASP A 329 -33.35 -10.68 4.31
CA ASP A 329 -32.64 -9.88 3.31
C ASP A 329 -31.13 -9.93 3.58
N VAL A 330 -30.45 -10.96 3.06
CA VAL A 330 -29.01 -11.21 3.29
C VAL A 330 -28.21 -11.13 1.98
N ARG A 331 -27.15 -10.32 1.96
CA ARG A 331 -26.18 -10.32 0.86
C ARG A 331 -25.13 -11.40 1.11
N VAL A 332 -24.84 -12.25 0.12
CA VAL A 332 -23.85 -13.33 0.25
C VAL A 332 -22.53 -12.98 -0.45
N LEU A 333 -21.41 -13.09 0.27
CA LEU A 333 -20.06 -13.04 -0.28
C LEU A 333 -19.41 -14.41 -0.05
N ALA A 334 -19.03 -15.11 -1.11
CA ALA A 334 -18.39 -16.41 -1.01
C ALA A 334 -16.91 -16.31 -1.39
N THR A 335 -16.04 -17.04 -0.68
CA THR A 335 -14.62 -17.14 -1.02
C THR A 335 -14.23 -18.58 -1.33
N THR A 336 -13.27 -18.77 -2.23
CA THR A 336 -12.74 -20.11 -2.54
C THR A 336 -11.28 -20.03 -2.99
N THR A 337 -10.53 -21.10 -2.71
CA THR A 337 -9.20 -21.37 -3.29
C THR A 337 -9.23 -22.34 -4.45
N ALA A 338 -10.33 -23.07 -4.64
CA ALA A 338 -10.45 -24.12 -5.65
C ALA A 338 -11.06 -23.59 -6.96
N ASP A 339 -10.82 -24.33 -8.04
CA ASP A 339 -11.58 -24.15 -9.26
C ASP A 339 -12.95 -24.82 -9.12
N LEU A 340 -14.00 -24.00 -9.00
CA LEU A 340 -15.37 -24.49 -8.88
C LEU A 340 -15.85 -25.19 -10.15
N ASP A 341 -15.31 -24.87 -11.32
CA ASP A 341 -15.69 -25.54 -12.56
C ASP A 341 -15.20 -27.00 -12.54
N ALA A 342 -13.94 -27.22 -12.14
CA ALA A 342 -13.39 -28.56 -11.92
C ALA A 342 -14.18 -29.33 -10.85
N ARG A 343 -14.57 -28.69 -9.74
CA ARG A 343 -15.36 -29.36 -8.68
C ARG A 343 -16.77 -29.75 -9.14
N VAL A 344 -17.34 -29.02 -10.09
CA VAL A 344 -18.62 -29.39 -10.73
C VAL A 344 -18.44 -30.61 -11.62
N GLU A 345 -17.37 -30.67 -12.42
CA GLU A 345 -17.05 -31.82 -13.26
C GLU A 345 -16.81 -33.10 -12.44
N GLU A 346 -16.18 -32.97 -11.26
CA GLU A 346 -15.98 -34.05 -10.30
C GLU A 346 -17.26 -34.48 -9.55
N GLY A 347 -18.39 -33.80 -9.76
CA GLY A 347 -19.64 -34.06 -9.05
C GLY A 347 -19.63 -33.65 -7.57
N ARG A 348 -18.63 -32.88 -7.13
CA ARG A 348 -18.46 -32.41 -5.75
C ARG A 348 -19.15 -31.07 -5.48
N PHE A 349 -19.50 -30.33 -6.52
CA PHE A 349 -20.17 -29.04 -6.41
C PHE A 349 -21.35 -28.92 -7.37
N ARG A 350 -22.45 -28.32 -6.93
CA ARG A 350 -23.66 -28.18 -7.76
C ARG A 350 -23.51 -27.05 -8.79
N PRO A 351 -23.77 -27.30 -10.09
CA PRO A 351 -23.66 -26.29 -11.13
C PRO A 351 -24.61 -25.11 -10.92
N ALA A 352 -25.82 -25.37 -10.41
CA ALA A 352 -26.80 -24.33 -10.12
C ALA A 352 -26.33 -23.36 -9.03
N LEU A 353 -25.75 -23.89 -7.94
CA LEU A 353 -25.19 -23.06 -6.86
C LEU A 353 -24.00 -22.25 -7.35
N ARG A 354 -23.09 -22.86 -8.12
CA ARG A 354 -21.95 -22.14 -8.73
C ARG A 354 -22.43 -20.94 -9.53
N ASN A 355 -23.42 -21.12 -10.40
CA ASN A 355 -23.93 -20.05 -11.25
C ASN A 355 -24.60 -18.92 -10.44
N ARG A 356 -25.26 -19.24 -9.32
CA ARG A 356 -25.85 -18.24 -8.41
C ARG A 356 -24.83 -17.49 -7.58
N LEU A 357 -23.73 -18.12 -7.18
CA LEU A 357 -22.62 -17.46 -6.48
C LEU A 357 -21.76 -16.62 -7.42
N ARG A 358 -21.56 -17.08 -8.66
CA ARG A 358 -20.67 -16.46 -9.68
C ARG A 358 -21.37 -15.35 -10.48
N VAL A 359 -22.32 -14.62 -9.90
CA VAL A 359 -22.95 -13.46 -10.56
C VAL A 359 -21.93 -12.34 -10.73
N ILE A 360 -21.17 -12.06 -9.67
CA ILE A 360 -20.01 -11.17 -9.70
C ILE A 360 -18.80 -12.01 -9.30
N SER A 361 -17.75 -12.01 -10.12
CA SER A 361 -16.49 -12.67 -9.80
C SER A 361 -15.39 -11.65 -9.57
N LEU A 362 -14.65 -11.82 -8.48
CA LEU A 362 -13.51 -10.98 -8.15
C LEU A 362 -12.33 -11.89 -7.81
N HIS A 363 -11.26 -11.79 -8.60
CA HIS A 363 -10.03 -12.54 -8.36
C HIS A 363 -9.04 -11.70 -7.56
N VAL A 364 -8.53 -12.26 -6.46
CA VAL A 364 -7.49 -11.66 -5.64
C VAL A 364 -6.14 -12.22 -6.06
N PRO A 365 -5.24 -11.39 -6.63
CA PRO A 365 -3.96 -11.87 -7.13
C PRO A 365 -3.05 -12.35 -5.98
N PRO A 366 -2.26 -13.41 -6.20
CA PRO A 366 -1.26 -13.85 -5.25
C PRO A 366 -0.15 -12.80 -5.09
N LEU A 367 0.52 -12.80 -3.94
CA LEU A 367 1.51 -11.79 -3.55
C LEU A 367 2.68 -11.67 -4.55
N ARG A 368 3.04 -12.77 -5.21
CA ARG A 368 4.08 -12.79 -6.26
C ARG A 368 3.75 -11.97 -7.52
N GLU A 369 2.46 -11.73 -7.79
CA GLU A 369 1.97 -10.93 -8.92
C GLU A 369 1.80 -9.45 -8.53
N ARG A 370 1.82 -9.14 -7.23
CA ARG A 370 1.69 -7.79 -6.67
C ARG A 370 2.85 -7.41 -5.76
N ARG A 371 4.08 -7.69 -6.23
CA ARG A 371 5.31 -7.40 -5.48
C ARG A 371 5.45 -5.94 -5.00
N PRO A 372 4.98 -4.91 -5.74
CA PRO A 372 5.00 -3.54 -5.24
C PRO A 372 4.25 -3.35 -3.90
N ASP A 373 3.28 -4.20 -3.57
CA ASP A 373 2.56 -4.11 -2.29
C ASP A 373 3.38 -4.60 -1.09
N ILE A 374 4.46 -5.38 -1.30
CA ILE A 374 5.23 -6.03 -0.22
C ILE A 374 5.85 -5.02 0.75
N PRO A 375 6.53 -3.94 0.33
CA PRO A 375 7.12 -2.96 1.25
C PRO A 375 6.06 -2.27 2.12
N LEU A 376 4.92 -1.92 1.54
CA LEU A 376 3.80 -1.30 2.27
C LEU A 376 3.15 -2.27 3.25
N LEU A 377 2.94 -3.53 2.86
CA LEU A 377 2.43 -4.58 3.73
C LEU A 377 3.39 -4.87 4.90
N ALA A 378 4.69 -4.96 4.62
CA ALA A 378 5.70 -5.18 5.65
C ALA A 378 5.72 -4.03 6.67
N ARG A 379 5.69 -2.77 6.20
CA ARG A 379 5.59 -1.59 7.06
C ARG A 379 4.30 -1.58 7.88
N HIS A 380 3.17 -1.94 7.26
CA HIS A 380 1.89 -2.05 7.95
C HIS A 380 1.95 -3.07 9.10
N PHE A 381 2.50 -4.27 8.86
CA PHE A 381 2.64 -5.28 9.91
C PHE A 381 3.58 -4.85 11.03
N LEU A 382 4.74 -4.26 10.70
CA LEU A 382 5.66 -3.73 11.71
C LEU A 382 5.00 -2.67 12.60
N ASN A 383 4.28 -1.73 12.00
CA ASN A 383 3.58 -0.68 12.73
C ASN A 383 2.48 -1.24 13.66
N ARG A 384 1.88 -2.38 13.31
CA ARG A 384 0.81 -3.03 14.08
C ARG A 384 1.34 -3.97 15.17
N MET A 385 2.49 -4.59 14.95
CA MET A 385 3.09 -5.57 15.87
C MET A 385 4.03 -4.94 16.90
N ARG A 386 4.53 -3.72 16.64
CA ARG A 386 5.39 -3.03 17.59
C ARG A 386 4.64 -2.69 18.89
N PRO A 387 5.25 -2.86 20.07
CA PRO A 387 4.69 -2.37 21.32
C PRO A 387 4.45 -0.86 21.28
N GLU A 388 3.40 -0.38 21.94
CA GLU A 388 3.16 1.05 22.09
C GLU A 388 4.37 1.74 22.75
N GLY A 389 4.80 2.87 22.17
CA GLY A 389 5.97 3.63 22.65
C GLY A 389 7.35 3.10 22.19
N SER A 390 7.42 2.01 21.42
CA SER A 390 8.69 1.50 20.87
C SER A 390 9.15 2.23 19.60
N ALA A 391 10.48 2.28 19.41
CA ALA A 391 11.10 2.86 18.22
C ALA A 391 10.65 2.16 16.92
N LEU A 392 10.60 2.91 15.82
CA LEU A 392 10.24 2.36 14.52
C LEU A 392 11.28 1.34 14.06
N VAL A 393 10.81 0.13 13.77
CA VAL A 393 11.65 -0.93 13.21
C VAL A 393 11.78 -0.73 11.70
N SER A 394 13.01 -0.70 11.21
CA SER A 394 13.30 -0.60 9.78
C SER A 394 13.67 -1.96 9.17
N ILE A 395 13.59 -2.10 7.86
CA ILE A 395 14.05 -3.29 7.13
C ILE A 395 15.23 -2.85 6.27
N THR A 396 16.36 -3.54 6.38
CA THR A 396 17.52 -3.26 5.52
C THR A 396 17.20 -3.49 4.05
N GLN A 397 17.90 -2.80 3.15
CA GLN A 397 17.72 -2.98 1.71
C GLN A 397 17.94 -4.44 1.25
N PRO A 398 19.00 -5.16 1.68
CA PRO A 398 19.17 -6.58 1.29
C PRO A 398 18.03 -7.48 1.76
N ALA A 399 17.50 -7.25 2.97
CA ALA A 399 16.34 -7.97 3.47
C ALA A 399 15.09 -7.67 2.63
N MET A 400 14.83 -6.40 2.30
CA MET A 400 13.70 -6.01 1.46
C MET A 400 13.79 -6.61 0.06
N GLU A 401 14.98 -6.63 -0.55
CA GLU A 401 15.20 -7.26 -1.86
C GLU A 401 14.91 -8.76 -1.81
N ALA A 402 15.32 -9.46 -0.75
CA ALA A 402 15.00 -10.87 -0.55
C ALA A 402 13.47 -11.09 -0.43
N LEU A 403 12.77 -10.25 0.36
CA LEU A 403 11.32 -10.29 0.48
C LEU A 403 10.61 -10.06 -0.87
N LEU A 404 11.10 -9.14 -1.70
CA LEU A 404 10.54 -8.85 -3.04
C LEU A 404 10.78 -9.99 -4.05
N ARG A 405 11.86 -10.76 -3.89
CA ARG A 405 12.21 -11.86 -4.81
C ARG A 405 11.51 -13.17 -4.47
N TYR A 406 11.07 -13.35 -3.24
CA TYR A 406 10.43 -14.59 -2.80
C TYR A 406 9.03 -14.78 -3.42
N ASN A 407 8.63 -16.04 -3.62
CA ASN A 407 7.36 -16.38 -4.28
C ASN A 407 6.13 -16.31 -3.36
N TRP A 408 6.32 -16.30 -2.05
CA TRP A 408 5.23 -16.23 -1.06
C TRP A 408 4.10 -17.23 -1.30
N PRO A 409 4.34 -18.57 -1.25
CA PRO A 409 3.29 -19.57 -1.42
C PRO A 409 2.14 -19.45 -0.39
N GLY A 410 2.40 -18.93 0.80
CA GLY A 410 1.37 -18.60 1.81
C GLY A 410 0.89 -17.15 1.76
N ASN A 411 1.25 -16.41 0.70
CA ASN A 411 0.84 -15.05 0.39
C ASN A 411 1.04 -14.08 1.58
N VAL A 412 0.10 -13.16 1.78
CA VAL A 412 0.17 -12.10 2.80
C VAL A 412 0.21 -12.68 4.22
N ARG A 413 -0.44 -13.84 4.46
CA ARG A 413 -0.36 -14.54 5.75
C ARG A 413 1.06 -14.99 6.05
N GLN A 414 1.78 -15.55 5.07
CA GLN A 414 3.18 -15.94 5.25
C GLN A 414 4.09 -14.72 5.44
N LEU A 415 3.89 -13.65 4.66
CA LEU A 415 4.63 -12.40 4.85
C LEU A 415 4.46 -11.86 6.27
N ARG A 416 3.21 -11.80 6.77
CA ARG A 416 2.92 -11.37 8.14
C ARG A 416 3.67 -12.21 9.16
N ASN A 417 3.59 -13.53 9.07
CA ASN A 417 4.25 -14.45 10.00
C ASN A 417 5.78 -14.29 9.95
N GLU A 418 6.34 -14.05 8.77
CA GLU A 418 7.78 -13.86 8.62
C GLU A 418 8.26 -12.54 9.24
N ILE A 419 7.52 -11.46 9.05
CA ILE A 419 7.81 -10.17 9.69
C ILE A 419 7.70 -10.28 11.21
N GLU A 420 6.66 -10.96 11.70
CA GLU A 420 6.46 -11.21 13.14
C GLU A 420 7.63 -12.02 13.73
N ARG A 421 8.06 -13.08 13.03
CA ARG A 421 9.20 -13.90 13.42
C ARG A 421 10.50 -13.09 13.44
N ALA A 422 10.77 -12.34 12.37
CA ALA A 422 11.98 -11.52 12.27
C ALA A 422 12.03 -10.46 13.38
N LEU A 423 10.88 -9.86 13.74
CA LEU A 423 10.78 -8.86 14.79
C LEU A 423 11.26 -9.38 16.16
N VAL A 424 11.07 -10.68 16.47
CA VAL A 424 11.54 -11.29 17.72
C VAL A 424 13.07 -11.25 17.84
N HIS A 425 13.78 -11.26 16.72
CA HIS A 425 15.26 -11.25 16.68
C HIS A 425 15.86 -9.84 16.65
N VAL A 426 15.02 -8.80 16.53
CA VAL A 426 15.49 -7.41 16.46
C VAL A 426 16.00 -6.95 17.82
N GLN A 427 17.25 -6.49 17.85
CA GLN A 427 17.85 -5.88 19.03
C GLN A 427 17.59 -4.36 19.06
N SER A 428 17.52 -3.79 20.26
CA SER A 428 17.07 -2.41 20.48
C SER A 428 18.07 -1.31 20.10
N GLU A 429 19.35 -1.61 19.83
CA GLU A 429 20.38 -0.57 19.65
C GLU A 429 21.37 -0.87 18.50
N PRO A 430 21.87 0.16 17.78
CA PRO A 430 21.54 1.59 17.86
C PRO A 430 20.29 2.00 17.05
N ALA A 431 19.74 1.10 16.22
CA ALA A 431 18.43 1.28 15.56
C ALA A 431 17.79 -0.10 15.30
N PRO A 432 16.57 -0.36 15.80
CA PRO A 432 15.93 -1.66 15.60
C PRO A 432 15.69 -1.90 14.11
N THR A 433 16.36 -2.91 13.56
CA THR A 433 16.40 -3.16 12.12
C THR A 433 16.35 -4.64 11.84
N ILE A 434 15.49 -5.04 10.90
CA ILE A 434 15.46 -6.39 10.34
C ILE A 434 16.53 -6.49 9.25
N THR A 435 17.54 -7.31 9.51
CA THR A 435 18.63 -7.63 8.59
C THR A 435 18.34 -8.93 7.84
N LEU A 436 19.11 -9.21 6.77
CA LEU A 436 18.88 -10.35 5.90
C LEU A 436 19.01 -11.70 6.62
N ASP A 437 19.95 -11.80 7.56
CA ASP A 437 20.22 -12.97 8.40
C ASP A 437 19.09 -13.28 9.41
N MET A 438 18.20 -12.32 9.66
CA MET A 438 17.02 -12.54 10.49
C MET A 438 15.87 -13.18 9.72
N LEU A 439 15.92 -13.23 8.38
CA LEU A 439 14.91 -13.87 7.54
C LEU A 439 15.12 -15.39 7.45
N LEU A 440 14.10 -16.14 7.04
CA LEU A 440 14.19 -17.60 6.91
C LEU A 440 15.19 -17.97 5.83
N ASP A 441 15.95 -19.03 6.06
CA ASP A 441 16.94 -19.54 5.09
C ASP A 441 16.31 -19.76 3.72
N ALA A 442 15.10 -20.33 3.64
CA ALA A 442 14.39 -20.51 2.38
C ALA A 442 14.16 -19.20 1.57
N ILE A 443 14.00 -18.05 2.26
CA ILE A 443 13.85 -16.74 1.62
C ILE A 443 15.22 -16.23 1.15
N VAL A 444 16.24 -16.38 1.99
CA VAL A 444 17.62 -15.97 1.71
C VAL A 444 18.23 -16.80 0.57
N GLU A 445 18.05 -18.12 0.60
CA GLU A 445 18.49 -19.08 -0.41
C GLU A 445 17.78 -18.81 -1.74
N ASN A 446 16.47 -18.60 -1.74
CA ASN A 446 15.75 -18.25 -2.97
C ASN A 446 16.23 -16.93 -3.58
N ALA A 447 16.55 -15.94 -2.74
CA ALA A 447 17.12 -14.69 -3.20
C ALA A 447 18.51 -14.89 -3.82
N ARG A 448 19.33 -15.81 -3.29
CA ARG A 448 20.66 -16.20 -3.80
C ARG A 448 20.55 -17.01 -5.09
N GLU A 449 19.71 -18.04 -5.14
CA GLU A 449 19.47 -18.90 -6.30
C GLU A 449 18.92 -18.11 -7.50
N ARG A 450 18.05 -17.12 -7.27
CA ARG A 450 17.54 -16.24 -8.33
C ARG A 450 18.52 -15.16 -8.76
N THR A 451 19.67 -15.05 -8.10
CA THR A 451 20.84 -14.32 -8.62
C THR A 451 21.56 -15.15 -9.70
N SER A 452 21.16 -16.41 -9.89
CA SER A 452 21.63 -17.30 -10.95
C SER A 452 20.44 -17.77 -11.79
N PRO A 453 20.12 -17.04 -12.87
CA PRO A 453 20.20 -17.70 -14.16
C PRO A 453 20.87 -16.81 -15.22
N ASP A 454 21.84 -17.39 -15.92
CA ASP A 454 22.25 -17.03 -17.28
C ASP A 454 22.94 -15.67 -17.54
N THR A 455 23.62 -15.10 -16.54
CA THR A 455 24.66 -14.11 -16.81
C THR A 455 26.01 -14.70 -16.42
N SER A 456 26.90 -14.78 -17.40
CA SER A 456 28.33 -15.13 -17.29
C SER A 456 28.98 -14.72 -15.95
N PRO A 457 29.93 -15.51 -15.42
CA PRO A 457 30.53 -15.35 -14.09
C PRO A 457 31.46 -14.12 -13.91
N ASP A 458 31.31 -13.09 -14.74
CA ASP A 458 32.18 -11.89 -14.75
C ASP A 458 31.50 -10.62 -14.23
N ALA A 459 30.27 -10.72 -13.72
CA ALA A 459 29.60 -9.60 -13.04
C ALA A 459 29.55 -9.84 -11.53
N SER A 460 30.71 -10.14 -10.93
CA SER A 460 30.89 -9.83 -9.51
C SER A 460 30.89 -8.32 -9.35
N ASP A 461 30.11 -7.88 -8.37
CA ASP A 461 30.13 -6.51 -7.86
C ASP A 461 31.57 -5.99 -7.73
N ALA A 462 31.72 -4.72 -8.05
CA ALA A 462 32.96 -3.96 -8.00
C ALA A 462 33.59 -3.95 -6.59
N ILE A 463 34.25 -5.03 -6.23
CA ILE A 463 35.22 -5.11 -5.14
C ILE A 463 36.57 -4.81 -5.77
N LEU A 464 37.21 -3.71 -5.34
CA LEU A 464 38.60 -3.43 -5.70
C LEU A 464 39.47 -4.53 -5.11
N GLU A 465 40.08 -5.35 -5.97
CA GLU A 465 41.18 -6.24 -5.56
C GLU A 465 42.41 -5.39 -5.17
N PRO A 466 43.30 -5.87 -4.28
CA PRO A 466 44.37 -5.07 -3.66
C PRO A 466 45.38 -4.40 -4.62
N ASP A 467 45.34 -4.76 -5.91
CA ASP A 467 46.25 -4.36 -6.97
C ASP A 467 45.58 -3.62 -8.14
N GLN A 468 44.27 -3.34 -8.06
CA GLN A 468 43.52 -2.68 -9.13
C GLN A 468 43.27 -1.20 -8.84
N THR A 469 43.41 -0.36 -9.87
CA THR A 469 43.05 1.07 -9.77
C THR A 469 41.61 1.30 -10.18
N LEU A 470 41.01 2.40 -9.72
CA LEU A 470 39.66 2.81 -10.12
C LEU A 470 39.50 2.91 -11.65
N ASN A 471 40.58 3.25 -12.36
CA ASN A 471 40.57 3.36 -13.82
C ASN A 471 40.40 1.99 -14.49
N ASP A 472 40.91 0.93 -13.88
CA ASP A 472 40.81 -0.44 -14.40
C ASP A 472 39.37 -0.96 -14.30
N VAL A 473 38.71 -0.70 -13.16
CA VAL A 473 37.29 -1.05 -12.95
C VAL A 473 36.41 -0.28 -13.93
N LEU A 474 36.59 1.03 -14.03
CA LEU A 474 35.82 1.86 -14.96
C LEU A 474 36.03 1.43 -16.42
N SER A 475 37.26 1.06 -16.80
CA SER A 475 37.57 0.58 -18.15
C SER A 475 36.92 -0.77 -18.47
N ARG A 476 36.82 -1.69 -17.50
CA ARG A 476 36.12 -2.97 -17.65
C ARG A 476 34.61 -2.78 -17.80
N THR A 477 34.00 -1.96 -16.95
CA THR A 477 32.57 -1.65 -17.06
C THR A 477 32.25 -0.93 -18.37
N GLU A 478 33.08 0.04 -18.77
CA GLU A 478 32.94 0.76 -20.03
C GLU A 478 33.06 -0.18 -21.24
N LYS A 479 34.01 -1.13 -21.20
CA LYS A 479 34.18 -2.15 -22.24
C LYS A 479 32.94 -3.05 -22.36
N SER A 480 32.45 -3.59 -21.25
CA SER A 480 31.25 -4.44 -21.20
C SER A 480 29.99 -3.72 -21.71
N VAL A 481 29.84 -2.43 -21.42
CA VAL A 481 28.71 -1.63 -21.94
C VAL A 481 28.81 -1.45 -23.45
N ILE A 482 30.01 -1.10 -23.97
CA ILE A 482 30.22 -0.90 -25.41
C ILE A 482 30.01 -2.21 -26.18
N GLU A 483 30.51 -3.34 -25.68
CA GLU A 483 30.34 -4.66 -26.30
C GLU A 483 28.87 -5.09 -26.37
N ARG A 484 28.11 -4.91 -25.29
CA ARG A 484 26.66 -5.20 -25.28
C ARG A 484 25.88 -4.37 -26.29
N VAL A 485 26.21 -3.07 -26.41
CA VAL A 485 25.53 -2.20 -27.37
C VAL A 485 25.95 -2.52 -28.81
N LEU A 486 27.22 -2.88 -29.04
CA LEU A 486 27.67 -3.37 -30.36
C LEU A 486 26.98 -4.68 -30.73
N GLN A 487 26.80 -5.60 -29.79
CA GLN A 487 26.09 -6.86 -30.00
C GLN A 487 24.60 -6.65 -30.28
N ALA A 488 23.95 -5.71 -29.58
CA ALA A 488 22.55 -5.36 -29.82
C ALA A 488 22.31 -4.61 -31.15
N CYS A 489 23.36 -4.02 -31.71
CA CYS A 489 23.30 -3.27 -32.97
C CYS A 489 24.01 -3.99 -34.13
N ASP A 490 24.23 -5.31 -34.04
CA ASP A 490 24.88 -6.14 -35.07
C ASP A 490 26.23 -5.58 -35.57
N GLY A 491 27.03 -4.99 -34.68
CA GLY A 491 28.33 -4.40 -35.00
C GLY A 491 28.27 -3.07 -35.76
N GLN A 492 27.09 -2.44 -35.89
CA GLN A 492 26.95 -1.13 -36.52
C GLN A 492 27.41 0.02 -35.60
N VAL A 493 28.65 0.46 -35.77
CA VAL A 493 29.29 1.50 -34.94
C VAL A 493 28.52 2.83 -34.91
N THR A 494 27.81 3.19 -35.98
CA THR A 494 27.02 4.44 -36.02
C THR A 494 25.78 4.33 -35.13
N ALA A 495 24.99 3.26 -35.29
CA ALA A 495 23.83 3.01 -34.44
C ALA A 495 24.21 2.83 -32.97
N SER A 496 25.31 2.12 -32.69
CA SER A 496 25.83 1.96 -31.33
C SER A 496 26.27 3.28 -30.70
N ALA A 497 26.85 4.20 -31.48
CA ALA A 497 27.26 5.51 -30.99
C ALA A 497 26.05 6.37 -30.60
N ASP A 498 24.98 6.34 -31.40
CA ASP A 498 23.74 7.07 -31.13
C ASP A 498 23.06 6.55 -29.86
N VAL A 499 22.99 5.22 -29.67
CA VAL A 499 22.45 4.59 -28.45
C VAL A 499 23.28 4.93 -27.21
N LEU A 500 24.60 5.02 -27.35
CA LEU A 500 25.51 5.38 -26.26
C LEU A 500 25.58 6.90 -26.01
N GLY A 501 24.91 7.74 -26.81
CA GLY A 501 25.00 9.19 -26.72
C GLY A 501 26.40 9.75 -27.05
N LEU A 502 27.17 9.03 -27.86
CA LEU A 502 28.53 9.39 -28.25
C LEU A 502 28.57 9.78 -29.73
N THR A 503 29.53 10.63 -30.11
CA THR A 503 29.84 10.80 -31.53
C THR A 503 30.50 9.53 -32.07
N ARG A 504 30.28 9.21 -33.36
CA ARG A 504 30.94 8.07 -34.04
C ARG A 504 32.45 8.06 -33.82
N GLN A 505 33.10 9.22 -33.90
CA GLN A 505 34.55 9.37 -33.65
C GLN A 505 34.92 9.10 -32.18
N GLY A 506 34.07 9.53 -31.23
CA GLY A 506 34.23 9.29 -29.80
C GLY A 506 34.14 7.79 -29.45
N LEU A 507 33.21 7.08 -30.07
CA LEU A 507 33.08 5.63 -29.90
C LEU A 507 34.31 4.89 -30.46
N TYR A 508 34.79 5.23 -31.68
CA TYR A 508 36.03 4.65 -32.24
C TYR A 508 37.25 4.85 -31.33
N LYS A 509 37.40 6.03 -30.73
CA LYS A 509 38.51 6.33 -29.81
C LYS A 509 38.46 5.48 -28.55
N LYS A 510 37.25 5.23 -28.00
CA LYS A 510 37.03 4.37 -26.84
C LYS A 510 37.24 2.89 -27.18
N MET A 511 36.73 2.41 -28.31
CA MET A 511 36.95 1.05 -28.80
C MET A 511 38.44 0.74 -29.00
N LYS A 512 39.19 1.67 -29.61
CA LYS A 512 40.64 1.52 -29.79
C LYS A 512 41.42 1.47 -28.47
N ARG A 513 41.00 2.24 -27.46
CA ARG A 513 41.59 2.24 -26.12
C ARG A 513 41.31 0.94 -25.37
N LEU A 514 40.11 0.38 -25.53
CA LEU A 514 39.62 -0.80 -24.80
C LEU A 514 39.85 -2.13 -25.55
N GLY A 515 40.42 -2.06 -26.77
CA GLY A 515 40.73 -3.23 -27.59
C GLY A 515 39.48 -3.95 -28.13
N ILE A 516 38.43 -3.20 -28.48
CA ILE A 516 37.16 -3.74 -29.01
C ILE A 516 37.15 -3.61 -30.52
N ASP A 517 36.88 -4.71 -31.23
CA ASP A 517 36.72 -4.72 -32.68
C ASP A 517 35.24 -4.89 -33.08
N ALA A 518 34.73 -4.00 -33.92
CA ALA A 518 33.32 -3.99 -34.32
C ALA A 518 32.96 -5.19 -35.21
N SER A 519 33.91 -5.69 -36.00
CA SER A 519 33.67 -6.80 -36.94
C SER A 519 33.42 -8.13 -36.24
N ALA A 520 33.83 -8.28 -34.98
CA ALA A 520 33.54 -9.46 -34.16
C ALA A 520 32.05 -9.62 -33.82
N PHE A 521 31.27 -8.54 -33.98
CA PHE A 521 29.83 -8.49 -33.65
C PHE A 521 28.95 -8.37 -34.89
N GLN A 522 29.53 -8.45 -36.10
CA GLN A 522 28.77 -8.48 -37.35
C GLN A 522 28.34 -9.93 -37.66
N PRO A 523 27.09 -10.16 -38.08
CA PRO A 523 26.65 -11.50 -38.49
C PRO A 523 27.47 -11.97 -39.70
N THR A 524 28.06 -13.17 -39.60
CA THR A 524 28.87 -13.78 -40.64
C THR A 524 28.02 -14.00 -41.90
N SER A 525 28.25 -13.22 -42.95
CA SER A 525 27.66 -13.47 -44.26
C SER A 525 28.32 -14.69 -44.90
N GLU A 526 27.59 -15.81 -44.97
CA GLU A 526 27.98 -16.96 -45.80
C GLU A 526 28.09 -16.54 -47.27
N PRO A 527 29.10 -17.00 -48.03
CA PRO A 527 29.24 -16.69 -49.44
C PRO A 527 28.16 -17.43 -50.24
N THR A 528 27.34 -16.67 -50.96
CA THR A 528 26.36 -17.16 -51.93
C THR A 528 27.08 -17.99 -53.02
N PRO A 529 26.70 -19.25 -53.30
CA PRO A 529 27.28 -19.98 -54.41
C PRO A 529 26.86 -19.31 -55.72
N ALA A 530 27.84 -19.01 -56.57
CA ALA A 530 27.63 -18.50 -57.92
C ALA A 530 26.88 -19.53 -58.78
N SER A 531 26.09 -18.99 -59.70
CA SER A 531 25.12 -19.65 -60.59
C SER A 531 25.62 -20.87 -61.37
#